data_AF-A0A524N2N7-F1
#
_entry.id   AF-A0A524N2N7-F1
#
_cell.length_a   1.000
_cell.length_b   1.000
_cell.length_c   1.000
_cell.angle_alpha   90.00
_cell.angle_beta   90.00
_cell.angle_gamma   90.00
#
_symmetry.space_group_name_H-M   'P 1'
#
loop_
_entity.id
_entity.type
_entity.pdbx_description
1 polymer ?
#
loop_
_entity_poly.entity_id
_entity_poly.type
_entity_poly.pdbx_seq_one_letter_code
_entity_poly.pdbx_strand_id
1 'polypeptide(L)'
;MNWRRAALLSMVIAAVVLTTWWLLYLPRDAEAVYRTVPAGASVITVHELLADRWDSIANSGVAAGVLNSIGINKKEIDSYMAVPGNRRWFKRLANETTVFAYVPELGRTRSKALVFSSWAGRHGRFLRWLVMLHLVDGVERTGMYAGRPIWTVQTPVWTDLNLSMTICDGVLAGCLSSESNSVTHLIDAYDGLNGPRSILSANALPDIAALWTEPEPDRGWFRAVPEIGLSSHLFALAADSPKRCSLRFRGNYELSHAPPKLGSDIVSVPGRLLGEIPEVVVFMPSRYVADIMGSGRNPPWSIICSQTIRLNAGPDPNTAFIAMFGEDYRARLTSIIPEDYRGMVKNVPIPGLLFGVQIKNQAHAQGVVERALDLLNARCRFGVIPREVLVGDIVVTAIEGTGIDLYSRFPLEERVAYAFCDDWFLVCNSMDVLSRLLTRYQQTRSADEALTSQWMTSLMAEPAQVFVWTDVDSAGVTLNDALGLWLLLSSSPREWQMREQLKLAMDWVETARLIETISLHAFTDGPVTRANARIIIGPES
;
A
#
# COMPACT_ATOMS: atom_id res chain seq x y z
N MET A 1 31.15 62.11 -33.13
CA MET A 1 31.32 60.79 -32.47
C MET A 1 31.31 59.72 -33.55
N ASN A 2 32.38 58.94 -33.71
CA ASN A 2 32.60 58.09 -34.90
C ASN A 2 31.67 56.87 -34.91
N TRP A 3 30.83 56.73 -35.94
CA TRP A 3 29.88 55.62 -36.13
C TRP A 3 30.53 54.24 -35.99
N ARG A 4 31.81 54.09 -36.35
CA ARG A 4 32.59 52.86 -36.17
C ARG A 4 32.76 52.47 -34.70
N ARG A 5 32.95 53.44 -33.80
CA ARG A 5 33.06 53.19 -32.35
C ARG A 5 31.72 52.77 -31.77
N ALA A 6 30.63 53.37 -32.24
CA ALA A 6 29.28 52.98 -31.84
C ALA A 6 28.96 51.54 -32.30
N ALA A 7 29.26 51.20 -33.57
CA ALA A 7 29.05 49.85 -34.10
C ALA A 7 29.87 48.78 -33.35
N LEU A 8 31.16 49.04 -33.08
CA LEU A 8 32.00 48.14 -32.30
C LEU A 8 31.46 47.95 -30.88
N LEU A 9 31.06 49.03 -30.20
CA LEU A 9 30.48 48.95 -28.86
C LEU A 9 29.18 48.14 -28.86
N SER A 10 28.30 48.34 -29.86
CA SER A 10 27.07 47.56 -30.02
C SER A 10 27.36 46.07 -30.25
N MET A 11 28.36 45.72 -31.05
CA MET A 11 28.76 44.32 -31.25
C MET A 11 29.32 43.69 -29.96
N VAL A 12 30.14 44.42 -29.20
CA VAL A 12 30.66 43.93 -27.91
C VAL A 12 29.53 43.72 -26.91
N ILE A 13 28.60 44.67 -26.80
CA ILE A 13 27.42 44.53 -25.93
C ILE A 13 26.58 43.33 -26.38
N ALA A 14 26.31 43.18 -27.68
CA ALA A 14 25.56 42.04 -28.20
C ALA A 14 26.27 40.71 -27.93
N ALA A 15 27.59 40.64 -28.12
CA ALA A 15 28.38 39.44 -27.84
C ALA A 15 28.36 39.08 -26.34
N VAL A 16 28.49 40.07 -25.45
CA VAL A 16 28.37 39.87 -23.99
C VAL A 16 26.97 39.38 -23.64
N VAL A 17 25.91 40.02 -24.15
CA VAL A 17 24.52 39.63 -23.91
C VAL A 17 24.24 38.22 -24.40
N LEU A 18 24.69 37.86 -25.62
CA LEU A 18 24.50 36.52 -26.18
C LEU A 18 25.30 35.46 -25.42
N THR A 19 26.53 35.77 -25.00
CA THR A 19 27.37 34.85 -24.22
C THR A 19 26.78 34.65 -22.82
N THR A 20 26.37 35.72 -22.15
CA THR A 20 25.69 35.66 -20.86
C THR A 20 24.35 34.92 -20.99
N TRP A 21 23.57 35.19 -22.04
CA TRP A 21 22.34 34.44 -22.32
C TRP A 21 22.63 32.96 -22.50
N TRP A 22 23.61 32.59 -23.33
CA TRP A 22 23.97 31.18 -23.58
C TRP A 22 24.50 30.48 -22.32
N LEU A 23 25.29 31.17 -21.49
CA LEU A 23 25.77 30.65 -20.21
C LEU A 23 24.65 30.50 -19.16
N LEU A 24 23.55 31.25 -19.28
CA LEU A 24 22.42 31.20 -18.36
C LEU A 24 21.24 30.38 -18.87
N TYR A 25 21.12 30.21 -20.19
CA TYR A 25 20.08 29.45 -20.86
C TYR A 25 20.42 27.97 -20.78
N LEU A 26 19.64 27.26 -19.98
CA LEU A 26 19.67 25.81 -19.91
C LEU A 26 18.32 25.33 -20.47
N PRO A 27 18.30 24.66 -21.64
CA PRO A 27 17.06 24.10 -22.15
C PRO A 27 16.51 23.09 -21.15
N ARG A 28 15.20 23.07 -20.99
CA ARG A 28 14.53 22.13 -20.09
C ARG A 28 14.71 20.70 -20.63
N ASP A 29 15.35 19.85 -19.83
CA ASP A 29 15.43 18.41 -20.06
C ASP A 29 14.64 17.71 -18.95
N ALA A 30 13.37 17.38 -19.25
CA ALA A 30 12.47 16.75 -18.28
C ALA A 30 12.91 15.33 -17.91
N GLU A 31 13.72 14.68 -18.74
CA GLU A 31 14.24 13.33 -18.48
C GLU A 31 15.47 13.35 -17.56
N ALA A 32 16.18 14.48 -17.49
CA ALA A 32 17.41 14.60 -16.72
C ALA A 32 17.22 14.28 -15.23
N VAL A 33 16.05 14.56 -14.65
CA VAL A 33 15.75 14.22 -13.24
C VAL A 33 15.69 12.70 -13.00
N TYR A 34 15.33 11.90 -14.01
CA TYR A 34 15.30 10.44 -13.90
C TYR A 34 16.66 9.82 -14.15
N ARG A 35 17.58 10.51 -14.84
CA ARG A 35 18.95 10.01 -15.07
C ARG A 35 19.68 9.73 -13.76
N THR A 36 19.43 10.53 -12.73
CA THR A 36 20.04 10.34 -11.39
C THR A 36 19.39 9.21 -10.58
N VAL A 37 18.24 8.69 -10.99
CA VAL A 37 17.52 7.65 -10.25
C VAL A 37 18.11 6.27 -10.59
N PRO A 38 18.65 5.52 -9.61
CA PRO A 38 19.21 4.21 -9.86
C PRO A 38 18.15 3.19 -10.30
N ALA A 39 18.50 2.28 -11.21
CA ALA A 39 17.65 1.19 -11.67
C ALA A 39 17.25 0.21 -10.56
N GLY A 40 17.97 0.22 -9.43
CA GLY A 40 17.63 -0.55 -8.24
C GLY A 40 16.41 -0.02 -7.47
N ALA A 41 15.88 1.16 -7.81
CA ALA A 41 14.74 1.75 -7.14
C ALA A 41 13.53 0.80 -7.12
N SER A 42 12.89 0.66 -5.96
CA SER A 42 11.67 -0.13 -5.79
C SER A 42 10.42 0.74 -5.72
N VAL A 43 10.55 2.03 -5.38
CA VAL A 43 9.47 3.02 -5.41
C VAL A 43 10.01 4.30 -6.03
N ILE A 44 9.24 4.92 -6.92
CA ILE A 44 9.53 6.20 -7.55
C ILE A 44 8.26 7.04 -7.45
N THR A 45 8.38 8.29 -7.00
CA THR A 45 7.32 9.29 -7.05
C THR A 45 7.79 10.52 -7.80
N VAL A 46 6.88 11.16 -8.50
CA VAL A 46 7.08 12.33 -9.35
C VAL A 46 6.07 13.37 -8.89
N HIS A 47 6.57 14.57 -8.63
CA HIS A 47 5.79 15.69 -8.14
C HIS A 47 6.05 16.90 -9.02
N GLU A 48 5.00 17.44 -9.60
CA GLU A 48 5.02 18.69 -10.34
C GLU A 48 4.66 19.87 -9.44
N LEU A 49 5.43 20.95 -9.58
CA LEU A 49 5.27 22.20 -8.84
C LEU A 49 5.24 21.97 -7.32
N LEU A 50 6.07 21.04 -6.83
CA LEU A 50 6.09 20.60 -5.43
C LEU A 50 6.17 21.77 -4.46
N ALA A 51 6.97 22.79 -4.76
CA ALA A 51 7.11 23.95 -3.90
C ALA A 51 5.86 24.81 -3.79
N ASP A 52 5.09 24.96 -4.86
CA ASP A 52 3.83 25.72 -4.84
C ASP A 52 2.70 24.93 -4.17
N ARG A 53 2.79 23.60 -4.20
CA ARG A 53 1.81 22.66 -3.62
C ARG A 53 2.22 22.15 -2.24
N TRP A 54 3.34 22.62 -1.70
CA TRP A 54 3.95 22.12 -0.47
C TRP A 54 3.00 22.10 0.71
N ASP A 55 2.32 23.22 0.98
CA ASP A 55 1.42 23.31 2.12
C ASP A 55 0.25 22.32 2.00
N SER A 56 -0.21 22.03 0.77
CA SER A 56 -1.25 21.02 0.53
C SER A 56 -0.71 19.60 0.78
N ILE A 57 0.51 19.32 0.32
CA ILE A 57 1.12 17.99 0.44
C ILE A 57 1.53 17.73 1.89
N ALA A 58 2.23 18.66 2.54
CA ALA A 58 2.66 18.56 3.93
C ALA A 58 1.48 18.45 4.92
N ASN A 59 0.32 18.99 4.56
CA ASN A 59 -0.91 18.84 5.35
C ASN A 59 -1.74 17.61 5.00
N SER A 60 -1.39 16.86 3.95
CA SER A 60 -2.04 15.58 3.67
C SER A 60 -1.65 14.54 4.73
N GLY A 61 -2.61 13.74 5.17
CA GLY A 61 -2.33 12.62 6.10
C GLY A 61 -1.41 11.57 5.48
N VAL A 62 -1.45 11.39 4.15
CA VAL A 62 -0.55 10.47 3.43
C VAL A 62 0.90 10.91 3.60
N ALA A 63 1.23 12.18 3.36
CA ALA A 63 2.59 12.67 3.52
C ALA A 63 3.06 12.58 4.97
N ALA A 64 2.19 12.90 5.93
CA ALA A 64 2.51 12.76 7.34
C ALA A 64 2.80 11.30 7.74
N GLY A 65 2.00 10.34 7.28
CA GLY A 65 2.22 8.91 7.50
C GLY A 65 3.54 8.43 6.89
N VAL A 66 3.83 8.82 5.64
CA VAL A 66 5.11 8.48 4.99
C VAL A 66 6.29 9.06 5.75
N LEU A 67 6.24 10.35 6.14
CA LEU A 67 7.32 11.00 6.89
C LEU A 67 7.53 10.34 8.27
N ASN A 68 6.46 10.04 8.99
CA ASN A 68 6.54 9.35 10.28
C ASN A 68 7.16 7.95 10.13
N SER A 69 6.83 7.21 9.05
CA SER A 69 7.36 5.86 8.79
C SER A 69 8.89 5.82 8.60
N ILE A 70 9.48 6.94 8.18
CA ILE A 70 10.94 7.10 8.04
C ILE A 70 11.57 7.85 9.22
N GLY A 71 10.81 8.03 10.31
CA GLY A 71 11.27 8.67 11.54
C GLY A 71 11.35 10.19 11.48
N ILE A 72 10.75 10.83 10.45
CA ILE A 72 10.77 12.29 10.31
C ILE A 72 9.53 12.90 10.95
N ASN A 73 9.75 13.72 11.98
CA ASN A 73 8.68 14.44 12.66
C ASN A 73 8.20 15.63 11.82
N LYS A 74 6.91 15.65 11.49
CA LYS A 74 6.28 16.76 10.75
C LYS A 74 6.57 18.13 11.39
N LYS A 75 6.55 18.25 12.72
CA LYS A 75 6.77 19.53 13.41
C LYS A 75 8.16 20.11 13.13
N GLU A 76 9.16 19.25 12.96
CA GLU A 76 10.53 19.68 12.66
C GLU A 76 10.62 20.21 11.23
N ILE A 77 10.00 19.52 10.28
CA ILE A 77 9.87 19.99 8.89
C ILE A 77 9.14 21.34 8.85
N ASP A 78 8.01 21.45 9.55
CA ASP A 78 7.21 22.68 9.59
C ASP A 78 8.04 23.83 10.18
N SER A 79 8.80 23.58 11.25
CA SER A 79 9.70 24.58 11.83
C SER A 79 10.83 24.99 10.88
N TYR A 80 11.38 24.05 10.12
CA TYR A 80 12.43 24.30 9.14
C TYR A 80 11.91 25.12 7.95
N MET A 81 10.69 24.81 7.50
CA MET A 81 10.01 25.50 6.40
C MET A 81 9.43 26.85 6.80
N ALA A 82 9.22 27.10 8.09
CA ALA A 82 8.80 28.41 8.61
C ALA A 82 9.87 29.50 8.42
N VAL A 83 11.15 29.12 8.31
CA VAL A 83 12.24 30.07 8.04
C VAL A 83 12.10 30.61 6.60
N PRO A 84 11.90 31.93 6.38
CA PRO A 84 11.62 32.49 5.06
C PRO A 84 12.71 32.21 4.01
N GLY A 85 13.96 32.11 4.45
CA GLY A 85 15.11 31.75 3.60
C GLY A 85 14.96 30.34 3.03
N ASN A 86 14.60 29.36 3.87
CA ASN A 86 14.44 27.96 3.47
C ASN A 86 13.28 27.80 2.50
N ARG A 87 12.13 28.43 2.77
CA ARG A 87 10.98 28.40 1.87
C ARG A 87 11.28 29.03 0.51
N ARG A 88 12.04 30.12 0.47
CA ARG A 88 12.49 30.76 -0.78
C ARG A 88 13.41 29.82 -1.58
N TRP A 89 14.30 29.10 -0.92
CA TRP A 89 15.17 28.12 -1.57
C TRP A 89 14.40 26.92 -2.07
N PHE A 90 13.51 26.37 -1.26
CA PHE A 90 12.62 25.29 -1.67
C PHE A 90 11.83 25.66 -2.92
N LYS A 91 11.25 26.87 -2.95
CA LYS A 91 10.59 27.43 -4.14
C LYS A 91 11.49 27.64 -5.36
N ARG A 92 12.80 27.66 -5.23
CA ARG A 92 13.72 27.73 -6.38
C ARG A 92 14.21 26.37 -6.85
N LEU A 93 14.22 25.39 -5.96
CA LEU A 93 14.81 24.08 -6.21
C LEU A 93 13.77 23.03 -6.58
N ALA A 94 12.53 23.19 -6.13
CA ALA A 94 11.41 22.27 -6.36
C ALA A 94 10.21 22.97 -7.06
N ASN A 95 10.50 23.95 -7.92
CA ASN A 95 9.46 24.70 -8.65
C ASN A 95 8.93 24.00 -9.89
N GLU A 96 9.62 22.98 -10.39
CA GLU A 96 9.22 22.25 -11.60
C GLU A 96 8.94 20.80 -11.25
N THR A 97 9.76 19.87 -11.73
CA THR A 97 9.58 18.43 -11.49
C THR A 97 10.58 17.95 -10.44
N THR A 98 10.07 17.32 -9.39
CA THR A 98 10.85 16.65 -8.35
C THR A 98 10.50 15.18 -8.34
N VAL A 99 11.51 14.33 -8.40
CA VAL A 99 11.40 12.88 -8.33
C VAL A 99 11.98 12.42 -7.00
N PHE A 100 11.24 11.61 -6.25
CA PHE A 100 11.78 10.84 -5.13
C PHE A 100 11.86 9.37 -5.52
N ALA A 101 12.84 8.66 -4.99
CA ALA A 101 12.97 7.24 -5.21
C ALA A 101 13.52 6.55 -3.96
N TYR A 102 12.89 5.44 -3.56
CA TYR A 102 13.45 4.56 -2.55
C TYR A 102 14.28 3.47 -3.22
N VAL A 103 15.53 3.36 -2.79
CA VAL A 103 16.49 2.37 -3.28
C VAL A 103 16.84 1.44 -2.11
N PRO A 104 16.40 0.17 -2.13
CA PRO A 104 16.59 -0.75 -1.01
C PRO A 104 18.06 -1.11 -0.81
N GLU A 105 18.84 -1.16 -1.90
CA GLU A 105 20.26 -1.47 -1.88
C GLU A 105 21.00 -0.46 -2.78
N LEU A 106 21.66 0.52 -2.17
CA LEU A 106 22.50 1.49 -2.85
C LEU A 106 23.98 1.26 -2.51
N GLY A 107 24.83 1.39 -3.53
CA GLY A 107 26.28 1.32 -3.37
C GLY A 107 26.83 -0.05 -2.99
N ARG A 108 28.06 -0.06 -2.46
CA ARG A 108 28.80 -1.30 -2.18
C ARG A 108 28.34 -2.00 -0.90
N THR A 109 27.96 -1.21 0.11
CA THR A 109 27.44 -1.72 1.39
C THR A 109 25.96 -2.10 1.32
N ARG A 110 25.31 -1.80 0.19
CA ARG A 110 23.88 -2.08 -0.04
C ARG A 110 23.01 -1.43 1.04
N SER A 111 23.34 -0.20 1.41
CA SER A 111 22.53 0.56 2.36
C SER A 111 21.22 0.99 1.72
N LYS A 112 20.17 1.08 2.54
CA LYS A 112 18.90 1.69 2.13
C LYS A 112 19.14 3.19 1.89
N ALA A 113 18.50 3.73 0.87
CA ALA A 113 18.62 5.14 0.53
C ALA A 113 17.31 5.73 0.02
N LEU A 114 17.02 6.96 0.43
CA LEU A 114 16.01 7.81 -0.18
C LEU A 114 16.73 8.81 -1.09
N VAL A 115 16.46 8.71 -2.38
CA VAL A 115 17.03 9.56 -3.42
C VAL A 115 16.00 10.62 -3.78
N PHE A 116 16.44 11.84 -4.02
CA PHE A 116 15.63 12.84 -4.71
C PHE A 116 16.39 13.48 -5.86
N SER A 117 15.64 13.95 -6.84
CA SER A 117 16.15 14.63 -8.01
C SER A 117 15.18 15.70 -8.42
N SER A 118 15.64 16.95 -8.50
CA SER A 118 14.78 18.07 -8.82
C SER A 118 15.37 18.92 -9.92
N TRP A 119 14.54 19.30 -10.89
CA TRP A 119 14.97 20.24 -11.91
C TRP A 119 15.06 21.64 -11.33
N ALA A 120 16.27 22.11 -11.08
CA ALA A 120 16.56 23.45 -10.57
C ALA A 120 16.97 24.43 -11.70
N GLY A 121 17.23 23.93 -12.91
CA GLY A 121 17.61 24.70 -14.08
C GLY A 121 18.70 25.75 -13.81
N ARG A 122 18.41 27.01 -14.15
CA ARG A 122 19.31 28.15 -13.87
C ARG A 122 19.57 28.39 -12.38
N HIS A 123 18.60 28.08 -11.52
CA HIS A 123 18.73 28.29 -10.08
C HIS A 123 19.69 27.27 -9.46
N GLY A 124 19.78 26.07 -10.02
CA GLY A 124 20.80 25.08 -9.65
C GLY A 124 22.22 25.58 -9.92
N ARG A 125 22.47 26.20 -11.08
CA ARG A 125 23.78 26.82 -11.37
C ARG A 125 24.13 27.91 -10.36
N PHE A 126 23.18 28.78 -10.03
CA PHE A 126 23.39 29.83 -9.04
C PHE A 126 23.63 29.26 -7.63
N LEU A 127 22.87 28.24 -7.23
CA LEU A 127 23.07 27.54 -5.97
C LEU A 127 24.49 26.95 -5.89
N ARG A 128 24.97 26.29 -6.96
CA ARG A 128 26.35 25.77 -7.01
C ARG A 128 27.39 26.84 -6.68
N TRP A 129 27.23 28.06 -7.18
CA TRP A 129 28.12 29.18 -6.85
C TRP A 129 28.02 29.60 -5.38
N LEU A 130 26.80 29.74 -4.85
CA LEU A 130 26.62 30.14 -3.45
C LEU A 130 27.19 29.11 -2.46
N VAL A 131 26.93 27.82 -2.71
CA VAL A 131 27.46 26.76 -1.85
C VAL A 131 28.99 26.68 -1.98
N MET A 132 29.55 26.89 -3.18
CA MET A 132 31.00 26.96 -3.37
C MET A 132 31.65 28.14 -2.61
N LEU A 133 30.91 29.24 -2.45
CA LEU A 133 31.34 30.42 -1.69
C LEU A 133 31.02 30.32 -0.19
N HIS A 134 30.52 29.18 0.32
CA HIS A 134 30.11 28.96 1.71
C HIS A 134 29.06 29.98 2.20
N LEU A 135 28.14 30.39 1.31
CA LEU A 135 27.08 31.36 1.61
C LEU A 135 25.75 30.69 2.00
N VAL A 136 25.75 29.38 2.23
CA VAL A 136 24.57 28.61 2.64
C VAL A 136 24.92 27.89 3.94
N ASP A 137 24.30 28.31 5.03
CA ASP A 137 24.53 27.72 6.36
C ASP A 137 24.10 26.25 6.38
N GLY A 138 24.87 25.42 7.11
CA GLY A 138 24.59 23.99 7.29
C GLY A 138 24.91 23.12 6.06
N VAL A 139 25.52 23.67 5.01
CA VAL A 139 25.97 22.91 3.83
C VAL A 139 27.48 22.94 3.74
N GLU A 140 28.11 21.78 3.91
CA GLU A 140 29.56 21.63 3.86
C GLU A 140 29.98 20.89 2.60
N ARG A 141 31.06 21.34 1.95
CA ARG A 141 31.65 20.62 0.84
C ARG A 141 32.53 19.49 1.36
N THR A 142 32.11 18.25 1.16
CA THR A 142 32.85 17.07 1.62
C THR A 142 33.79 16.50 0.58
N GLY A 143 33.56 16.76 -0.71
CA GLY A 143 34.40 16.18 -1.74
C GLY A 143 34.15 16.66 -3.17
N MET A 144 34.74 15.92 -4.10
CA MET A 144 34.54 16.07 -5.54
C MET A 144 34.59 14.68 -6.18
N TYR A 145 33.66 14.40 -7.09
CA TYR A 145 33.57 13.14 -7.82
C TYR A 145 33.17 13.40 -9.27
N ALA A 146 33.86 12.79 -10.23
CA ALA A 146 33.66 13.03 -11.67
C ALA A 146 33.59 14.54 -12.04
N GLY A 147 34.45 15.36 -11.42
CA GLY A 147 34.48 16.82 -11.64
C GLY A 147 33.32 17.60 -11.02
N ARG A 148 32.43 16.95 -10.28
CA ARG A 148 31.28 17.58 -9.60
C ARG A 148 31.52 17.68 -8.09
N PRO A 149 31.29 18.85 -7.47
CA PRO A 149 31.37 18.97 -6.02
C PRO A 149 30.28 18.14 -5.35
N ILE A 150 30.63 17.58 -4.20
CA ILE A 150 29.70 16.88 -3.31
C ILE A 150 29.57 17.72 -2.05
N TRP A 151 28.34 17.88 -1.61
CA TRP A 151 28.00 18.60 -0.39
C TRP A 151 27.22 17.70 0.55
N THR A 152 27.39 17.90 1.85
CA THR A 152 26.55 17.28 2.88
C THR A 152 25.79 18.35 3.65
N VAL A 153 24.54 18.06 3.95
CA VAL A 153 23.70 18.92 4.79
C VAL A 153 23.79 18.42 6.22
N GLN A 154 24.27 19.26 7.11
CA GLN A 154 24.10 19.07 8.53
C GLN A 154 22.71 19.58 8.90
N THR A 155 21.85 18.69 9.38
CA THR A 155 20.53 19.09 9.86
C THR A 155 20.18 18.31 11.13
N PRO A 156 19.54 18.97 12.11
CA PRO A 156 19.10 18.32 13.34
C PRO A 156 17.94 17.34 13.12
N VAL A 157 17.31 17.35 11.93
CA VAL A 157 16.09 16.57 11.63
C VAL A 157 16.37 15.06 11.53
N TRP A 158 17.61 14.65 11.23
CA TRP A 158 17.97 13.24 11.16
C TRP A 158 19.35 12.98 11.78
N THR A 159 19.40 12.13 12.82
CA THR A 159 20.65 11.84 13.55
C THR A 159 21.47 10.71 12.93
N ASP A 160 20.80 9.75 12.30
CA ASP A 160 21.44 8.50 11.84
C ASP A 160 21.60 8.44 10.31
N LEU A 161 21.14 9.47 9.61
CA LEU A 161 21.17 9.56 8.16
C LEU A 161 21.94 10.81 7.73
N ASN A 162 22.69 10.68 6.64
CA ASN A 162 23.44 11.74 6.01
C ASN A 162 22.73 12.16 4.73
N LEU A 163 22.37 13.44 4.62
CA LEU A 163 21.92 14.01 3.36
C LEU A 163 23.14 14.50 2.57
N SER A 164 23.49 13.79 1.50
CA SER A 164 24.50 14.19 0.53
C SER A 164 23.83 14.70 -0.74
N MET A 165 24.37 15.74 -1.37
CA MET A 165 23.80 16.34 -2.58
C MET A 165 24.86 16.77 -3.59
N THR A 166 24.44 16.90 -4.84
CA THR A 166 25.23 17.40 -5.96
C THR A 166 24.33 18.08 -7.00
N ILE A 167 24.94 18.79 -7.96
CA ILE A 167 24.22 19.47 -9.04
C ILE A 167 24.79 19.00 -10.39
N CYS A 168 23.96 18.31 -11.17
CA CYS A 168 24.28 17.74 -12.48
C CYS A 168 23.47 18.47 -13.56
N ASP A 169 24.11 19.35 -14.32
CA ASP A 169 23.50 20.02 -15.48
C ASP A 169 22.10 20.61 -15.23
N GLY A 170 21.95 21.33 -14.11
CA GLY A 170 20.69 21.96 -13.70
C GLY A 170 19.78 21.06 -12.85
N VAL A 171 20.10 19.79 -12.69
CA VAL A 171 19.43 18.87 -11.77
C VAL A 171 20.11 18.92 -10.41
N LEU A 172 19.33 19.19 -9.36
CA LEU A 172 19.76 18.99 -7.98
C LEU A 172 19.46 17.53 -7.60
N ALA A 173 20.50 16.75 -7.33
CA ALA A 173 20.37 15.37 -6.90
C ALA A 173 20.80 15.24 -5.43
N GLY A 174 20.02 14.52 -4.64
CA GLY A 174 20.31 14.27 -3.24
C GLY A 174 20.06 12.83 -2.85
N CYS A 175 20.77 12.38 -1.83
CA CYS A 175 20.69 11.03 -1.28
C CYS A 175 20.72 11.12 0.24
N LEU A 176 19.67 10.64 0.88
CA LEU A 176 19.57 10.42 2.32
C LEU A 176 19.89 8.94 2.59
N SER A 177 21.05 8.66 3.19
CA SER A 177 21.50 7.30 3.53
C SER A 177 22.41 7.33 4.74
N SER A 178 22.69 6.17 5.36
CA SER A 178 23.68 6.07 6.43
C SER A 178 25.09 6.41 5.97
N GLU A 179 25.40 6.28 4.67
CA GLU A 179 26.70 6.66 4.12
C GLU A 179 26.73 8.10 3.60
N SER A 180 27.77 8.85 3.96
CA SER A 180 27.95 10.25 3.55
C SER A 180 28.29 10.44 2.08
N ASN A 181 28.69 9.39 1.36
CA ASN A 181 29.14 9.45 -0.03
C ASN A 181 28.19 8.76 -1.03
N SER A 182 26.98 8.35 -0.62
CA SER A 182 26.04 7.64 -1.50
C SER A 182 25.63 8.43 -2.75
N VAL A 183 25.70 9.76 -2.73
CA VAL A 183 25.41 10.60 -3.91
C VAL A 183 26.34 10.32 -5.10
N THR A 184 27.54 9.76 -4.87
CA THR A 184 28.45 9.33 -5.95
C THR A 184 27.78 8.34 -6.90
N HIS A 185 26.96 7.42 -6.38
CA HIS A 185 26.20 6.47 -7.19
C HIS A 185 25.10 7.11 -8.03
N LEU A 186 24.58 8.27 -7.59
CA LEU A 186 23.63 9.04 -8.39
C LEU A 186 24.33 9.76 -9.56
N ILE A 187 25.57 10.21 -9.34
CA ILE A 187 26.43 10.77 -10.39
C ILE A 187 26.77 9.69 -11.42
N ASP A 188 27.16 8.50 -10.97
CA ASP A 188 27.43 7.36 -11.87
C ASP A 188 26.20 6.98 -12.70
N ALA A 189 25.02 6.92 -12.07
CA ALA A 189 23.75 6.66 -12.75
C ALA A 189 23.45 7.74 -13.80
N TYR A 190 23.69 9.02 -13.46
CA TYR A 190 23.46 10.16 -14.34
C TYR A 190 24.36 10.14 -15.59
N ASP A 191 25.65 9.89 -15.39
CA ASP A 191 26.65 9.88 -16.47
C ASP A 191 26.64 8.56 -17.27
N GLY A 192 25.93 7.54 -16.80
CA GLY A 192 25.95 6.19 -17.39
C GLY A 192 27.30 5.48 -17.23
N LEU A 193 28.06 5.84 -16.19
CA LEU A 193 29.38 5.28 -15.90
C LEU A 193 29.28 3.98 -15.07
N ASN A 194 30.43 3.40 -14.74
CA ASN A 194 30.61 2.15 -13.99
C ASN A 194 29.88 2.16 -12.61
N GLY A 195 28.57 1.95 -12.60
CA GLY A 195 27.70 2.02 -11.42
C GLY A 195 26.29 1.47 -11.69
N PRO A 196 25.34 1.66 -10.76
CA PRO A 196 23.96 1.26 -11.00
C PRO A 196 23.42 2.06 -12.20
N ARG A 197 22.97 1.33 -13.22
CA ARG A 197 22.33 1.92 -14.41
C ARG A 197 21.22 2.88 -13.98
N SER A 198 21.03 3.98 -14.71
CA SER A 198 19.85 4.81 -14.52
C SER A 198 18.58 3.99 -14.78
N ILE A 199 17.50 4.31 -14.09
CA ILE A 199 16.18 3.74 -14.36
C ILE A 199 15.75 3.92 -15.82
N LEU A 200 16.18 5.00 -16.49
CA LEU A 200 15.94 5.22 -17.91
C LEU A 200 16.67 4.24 -18.82
N SER A 201 17.78 3.66 -18.35
CA SER A 201 18.57 2.69 -19.12
C SER A 201 18.26 1.24 -18.76
N ALA A 202 17.44 1.01 -17.72
CA ALA A 202 16.94 -0.30 -17.37
C ALA A 202 15.74 -0.64 -18.27
N ASN A 203 15.52 -1.94 -18.55
CA ASN A 203 14.36 -2.45 -19.28
C ASN A 203 12.99 -2.17 -18.61
N ALA A 204 12.93 -1.28 -17.61
CA ALA A 204 11.73 -0.74 -16.97
C ALA A 204 11.09 0.43 -17.74
N LEU A 205 11.72 0.88 -18.84
CA LEU A 205 11.26 1.98 -19.70
C LEU A 205 9.80 1.91 -20.16
N PRO A 206 9.22 0.74 -20.55
CA PRO A 206 7.83 0.68 -21.00
C PRO A 206 6.83 1.09 -19.90
N ASP A 207 7.10 0.72 -18.64
CA ASP A 207 6.23 1.06 -17.51
C ASP A 207 6.40 2.54 -17.12
N ILE A 208 7.62 3.07 -17.20
CA ILE A 208 7.93 4.46 -16.83
C ILE A 208 7.47 5.46 -17.89
N ALA A 209 7.50 5.09 -19.17
CA ALA A 209 6.98 5.94 -20.24
C ALA A 209 5.48 6.27 -20.02
N ALA A 210 4.73 5.35 -19.41
CA ALA A 210 3.35 5.61 -19.03
C ALA A 210 3.21 6.63 -17.88
N LEU A 211 4.18 6.73 -16.96
CA LEU A 211 4.20 7.83 -15.96
C LEU A 211 4.25 9.20 -16.61
N TRP A 212 4.80 9.34 -17.82
CA TRP A 212 4.80 10.63 -18.53
C TRP A 212 3.46 11.00 -19.15
N THR A 213 2.53 10.04 -19.22
CA THR A 213 1.22 10.24 -19.83
C THR A 213 0.09 10.50 -18.84
N GLU A 214 0.31 10.24 -17.55
CA GLU A 214 -0.70 10.52 -16.52
C GLU A 214 -0.80 12.04 -16.27
N PRO A 215 -2.02 12.63 -16.34
CA PRO A 215 -2.21 14.08 -16.23
C PRO A 215 -2.05 14.61 -14.80
N GLU A 216 -2.02 13.74 -13.79
CA GLU A 216 -1.89 14.16 -12.40
C GLU A 216 -0.49 14.70 -12.08
N PRO A 217 -0.43 15.77 -11.26
CA PRO A 217 0.83 16.38 -10.88
C PRO A 217 1.63 15.50 -9.89
N ASP A 218 0.96 14.61 -9.15
CA ASP A 218 1.61 13.60 -8.31
C ASP A 218 1.35 12.21 -8.88
N ARG A 219 2.42 11.47 -9.12
CA ARG A 219 2.33 10.12 -9.69
C ARG A 219 3.55 9.31 -9.31
N GLY A 220 3.51 8.01 -9.52
CA GLY A 220 4.59 7.14 -9.12
C GLY A 220 4.46 5.73 -9.63
N TRP A 221 5.50 4.97 -9.36
CA TRP A 221 5.63 3.58 -9.75
C TRP A 221 6.24 2.82 -8.58
N PHE A 222 5.77 1.62 -8.34
CA PHE A 222 6.44 0.69 -7.45
C PHE A 222 6.65 -0.67 -8.12
N ARG A 223 7.80 -1.26 -7.81
CA ARG A 223 8.18 -2.59 -8.29
C ARG A 223 7.32 -3.65 -7.61
N ALA A 224 6.91 -4.63 -8.40
CA ALA A 224 6.28 -5.87 -7.95
C ALA A 224 6.91 -6.40 -6.66
N VAL A 225 6.07 -6.81 -5.71
CA VAL A 225 6.48 -7.64 -4.57
C VAL A 225 5.97 -9.04 -4.87
N PRO A 226 6.83 -9.94 -5.37
CA PRO A 226 6.39 -11.25 -5.87
C PRO A 226 5.71 -12.10 -4.81
N GLU A 227 6.06 -11.95 -3.52
CA GLU A 227 5.49 -12.76 -2.44
C GLU A 227 3.98 -12.55 -2.25
N ILE A 228 3.46 -11.36 -2.60
CA ILE A 228 2.04 -11.01 -2.50
C ILE A 228 1.33 -11.05 -3.85
N GLY A 229 1.99 -11.57 -4.90
CA GLY A 229 1.41 -11.68 -6.24
C GLY A 229 1.15 -10.33 -6.91
N LEU A 230 1.67 -9.22 -6.39
CA LEU A 230 1.52 -7.92 -7.03
C LEU A 230 2.54 -7.79 -8.16
N SER A 231 2.05 -7.42 -9.35
CA SER A 231 2.89 -6.98 -10.46
C SER A 231 3.46 -5.59 -10.17
N SER A 232 4.33 -5.06 -11.04
CA SER A 232 4.70 -3.65 -10.95
C SER A 232 3.46 -2.80 -11.26
N HIS A 233 3.23 -1.76 -10.47
CA HIS A 233 2.06 -0.92 -10.62
C HIS A 233 2.46 0.55 -10.75
N LEU A 234 1.74 1.23 -11.63
CA LEU A 234 1.73 2.68 -11.74
C LEU A 234 0.62 3.19 -10.84
N PHE A 235 0.86 4.33 -10.21
CA PHE A 235 -0.16 5.05 -9.48
C PHE A 235 -0.11 6.53 -9.81
N ALA A 236 -1.28 7.15 -9.80
CA ALA A 236 -1.45 8.59 -9.88
C ALA A 236 -2.25 9.03 -8.65
N LEU A 237 -1.82 10.13 -8.02
CA LEU A 237 -2.44 10.67 -6.82
C LEU A 237 -3.07 12.01 -7.16
N ALA A 238 -4.37 12.11 -6.92
CA ALA A 238 -5.08 13.38 -6.92
C ALA A 238 -5.56 13.68 -5.49
N ALA A 239 -5.12 14.82 -4.96
CA ALA A 239 -5.69 15.35 -3.73
C ALA A 239 -7.02 16.03 -4.07
N ASP A 240 -8.14 15.41 -3.70
CA ASP A 240 -9.48 15.96 -3.90
C ASP A 240 -9.73 17.08 -2.85
N SER A 241 -9.25 16.87 -1.63
CA SER A 241 -9.29 17.82 -0.51
C SER A 241 -8.18 17.53 0.51
N PRO A 242 -7.95 18.38 1.54
CA PRO A 242 -6.96 18.09 2.59
C PRO A 242 -7.21 16.76 3.33
N LYS A 243 -8.47 16.31 3.38
CA LYS A 243 -8.93 15.08 4.04
C LYS A 243 -9.24 13.95 3.07
N ARG A 244 -9.14 14.16 1.76
CA ARG A 244 -9.54 13.15 0.77
C ARG A 244 -8.57 13.11 -0.38
N CYS A 245 -8.06 11.93 -0.69
CA CYS A 245 -7.28 11.71 -1.88
C CYS A 245 -7.81 10.51 -2.68
N SER A 246 -7.72 10.64 -4.00
CA SER A 246 -7.96 9.56 -4.93
C SER A 246 -6.62 9.07 -5.47
N LEU A 247 -6.43 7.75 -5.43
CA LEU A 247 -5.28 7.03 -5.94
C LEU A 247 -5.73 6.18 -7.12
N ARG A 248 -5.28 6.49 -8.33
CA ARG A 248 -5.55 5.68 -9.51
C ARG A 248 -4.38 4.75 -9.75
N PHE A 249 -4.59 3.46 -9.57
CA PHE A 249 -3.64 2.40 -9.89
C PHE A 249 -3.88 1.87 -11.30
N ARG A 250 -2.77 1.61 -12.00
CA ARG A 250 -2.77 0.95 -13.30
C ARG A 250 -1.76 -0.19 -13.26
N GLY A 251 -2.23 -1.40 -13.57
CA GLY A 251 -1.42 -2.59 -13.63
C GLY A 251 -1.67 -3.35 -14.93
N ASN A 252 -0.61 -3.97 -15.45
CA ASN A 252 -0.73 -4.94 -16.54
C ASN A 252 -1.10 -6.28 -15.92
N TYR A 253 -2.38 -6.45 -15.60
CA TYR A 253 -2.95 -7.72 -15.19
C TYR A 253 -3.90 -8.21 -16.28
N GLU A 254 -3.59 -9.37 -16.84
CA GLU A 254 -4.57 -10.12 -17.63
C GLU A 254 -5.54 -10.79 -16.66
N LEU A 255 -6.68 -10.16 -16.41
CA LEU A 255 -7.84 -10.90 -15.92
C LEU A 255 -8.36 -11.67 -17.14
N SER A 256 -7.99 -12.95 -17.27
CA SER A 256 -8.18 -13.72 -18.51
C SER A 256 -9.62 -13.79 -19.04
N HIS A 257 -10.62 -13.36 -18.27
CA HIS A 257 -11.96 -12.98 -18.77
C HIS A 257 -12.47 -11.81 -17.94
N ALA A 258 -12.95 -10.70 -18.52
CA ALA A 258 -13.56 -9.62 -17.75
C ALA A 258 -14.75 -10.17 -16.94
N PRO A 259 -14.63 -10.33 -15.61
CA PRO A 259 -15.73 -10.86 -14.81
C PRO A 259 -16.93 -9.88 -14.87
N PRO A 260 -18.16 -10.36 -14.66
CA PRO A 260 -19.31 -9.48 -14.56
C PRO A 260 -19.05 -8.45 -13.45
N LYS A 261 -19.57 -7.24 -13.66
CA LYS A 261 -19.55 -6.20 -12.63
C LYS A 261 -20.27 -6.75 -11.40
N LEU A 262 -19.76 -6.42 -10.22
CA LEU A 262 -20.42 -6.68 -8.95
C LEU A 262 -21.87 -6.14 -9.05
N GLY A 263 -22.84 -7.03 -8.86
CA GLY A 263 -24.26 -6.77 -9.17
C GLY A 263 -25.11 -6.49 -7.94
N SER A 264 -26.41 -6.26 -8.18
CA SER A 264 -27.45 -6.05 -7.15
C SER A 264 -27.58 -7.20 -6.15
N ASP A 265 -27.13 -8.39 -6.52
CA ASP A 265 -27.26 -9.61 -5.71
C ASP A 265 -26.44 -9.53 -4.41
N ILE A 266 -25.53 -8.56 -4.29
CA ILE A 266 -24.77 -8.27 -3.06
C ILE A 266 -25.67 -7.67 -1.97
N VAL A 267 -26.78 -7.02 -2.35
CA VAL A 267 -27.71 -6.38 -1.41
C VAL A 267 -28.52 -7.41 -0.62
N SER A 268 -28.73 -8.62 -1.15
CA SER A 268 -29.62 -9.63 -0.53
C SER A 268 -29.05 -10.19 0.78
N VAL A 269 -28.07 -11.10 0.69
CA VAL A 269 -27.46 -11.74 1.87
C VAL A 269 -26.29 -10.94 2.40
N PRO A 270 -25.24 -10.58 1.62
CA PRO A 270 -24.10 -9.85 2.17
C PRO A 270 -24.50 -8.51 2.79
N GLY A 271 -25.37 -7.74 2.14
CA GLY A 271 -25.88 -6.48 2.69
C GLY A 271 -26.55 -6.64 4.06
N ARG A 272 -27.55 -7.54 4.15
CA ARG A 272 -28.30 -7.78 5.40
C ARG A 272 -27.45 -8.43 6.49
N LEU A 273 -26.59 -9.36 6.12
CA LEU A 273 -25.73 -10.10 7.04
C LEU A 273 -24.63 -9.22 7.64
N LEU A 274 -23.93 -8.44 6.79
CA LEU A 274 -22.79 -7.63 7.22
C LEU A 274 -23.23 -6.31 7.84
N GLY A 275 -24.25 -5.64 7.27
CA GLY A 275 -24.69 -4.32 7.74
C GLY A 275 -23.55 -3.30 7.81
N GLU A 276 -23.43 -2.59 8.92
CA GLU A 276 -22.38 -1.58 9.18
C GLU A 276 -21.19 -2.11 9.99
N ILE A 277 -21.20 -3.40 10.32
CA ILE A 277 -20.30 -4.01 11.30
C ILE A 277 -18.88 -4.32 10.78
N PRO A 278 -18.65 -4.76 9.53
CA PRO A 278 -17.31 -5.21 9.15
C PRO A 278 -16.33 -4.04 9.17
N GLU A 279 -15.08 -4.32 9.57
CA GLU A 279 -13.96 -3.38 9.50
C GLU A 279 -13.23 -3.49 8.16
N VAL A 280 -13.31 -4.66 7.51
CA VAL A 280 -12.80 -4.91 6.17
C VAL A 280 -13.82 -5.73 5.40
N VAL A 281 -14.09 -5.34 4.15
CA VAL A 281 -14.90 -6.11 3.21
C VAL A 281 -14.18 -6.18 1.88
N VAL A 282 -14.10 -7.38 1.32
CA VAL A 282 -13.55 -7.62 0.00
C VAL A 282 -14.58 -8.39 -0.82
N PHE A 283 -15.01 -7.85 -1.94
CA PHE A 283 -15.77 -8.58 -2.95
C PHE A 283 -14.91 -8.83 -4.17
N MET A 284 -14.92 -10.07 -4.66
CA MET A 284 -14.20 -10.42 -5.87
C MET A 284 -14.82 -11.64 -6.55
N PRO A 285 -14.51 -11.89 -7.82
CA PRO A 285 -14.92 -13.12 -8.49
C PRO A 285 -14.30 -14.33 -7.80
N SER A 286 -15.11 -15.36 -7.56
CA SER A 286 -14.77 -16.52 -6.74
C SER A 286 -13.48 -17.21 -7.19
N ARG A 287 -13.23 -17.28 -8.50
CA ARG A 287 -11.99 -17.84 -9.05
C ARG A 287 -10.70 -17.23 -8.47
N TYR A 288 -10.67 -15.90 -8.24
CA TYR A 288 -9.49 -15.24 -7.66
C TYR A 288 -9.28 -15.69 -6.23
N VAL A 289 -10.37 -15.85 -5.48
CA VAL A 289 -10.29 -16.40 -4.13
C VAL A 289 -9.75 -17.83 -4.16
N ALA A 290 -10.19 -18.67 -5.09
CA ALA A 290 -9.70 -20.05 -5.20
C ALA A 290 -8.21 -20.14 -5.56
N ASP A 291 -7.68 -19.17 -6.32
CA ASP A 291 -6.25 -19.09 -6.64
C ASP A 291 -5.45 -18.62 -5.42
N ILE A 292 -5.92 -17.57 -4.74
CA ILE A 292 -5.31 -17.06 -3.51
C ILE A 292 -5.27 -18.15 -2.44
N MET A 293 -6.42 -18.79 -2.17
CA MET A 293 -6.59 -19.87 -1.19
C MET A 293 -5.96 -21.20 -1.62
N GLY A 294 -5.77 -21.42 -2.92
CA GLY A 294 -5.14 -22.62 -3.46
C GLY A 294 -3.61 -22.63 -3.34
N SER A 295 -2.98 -21.49 -3.04
CA SER A 295 -1.53 -21.42 -2.83
C SER A 295 -1.14 -22.25 -1.60
N GLY A 296 -0.09 -23.07 -1.72
CA GLY A 296 0.26 -24.11 -0.72
C GLY A 296 0.67 -23.63 0.67
N ARG A 297 0.57 -22.32 0.96
CA ARG A 297 0.91 -21.67 2.24
C ARG A 297 -0.31 -21.37 3.11
N ASN A 298 -1.52 -21.65 2.63
CA ASN A 298 -2.74 -21.29 3.35
C ASN A 298 -3.08 -22.25 4.51
N PRO A 299 -3.83 -21.76 5.53
CA PRO A 299 -4.30 -22.60 6.62
C PRO A 299 -5.12 -23.78 6.08
N PRO A 300 -5.10 -24.95 6.77
CA PRO A 300 -5.76 -26.17 6.28
C PRO A 300 -7.23 -25.97 5.90
N TRP A 301 -7.96 -25.10 6.61
CA TRP A 301 -9.36 -24.77 6.36
C TRP A 301 -9.63 -24.08 5.02
N SER A 302 -8.63 -23.42 4.43
CA SER A 302 -8.72 -22.82 3.08
C SER A 302 -9.03 -23.86 1.98
N ILE A 303 -8.76 -25.14 2.24
CA ILE A 303 -9.13 -26.25 1.35
C ILE A 303 -10.65 -26.30 1.18
N ILE A 304 -11.42 -26.09 2.25
CA ILE A 304 -12.89 -26.11 2.19
C ILE A 304 -13.38 -25.01 1.25
N CYS A 305 -12.96 -23.77 1.49
CA CYS A 305 -13.36 -22.64 0.66
C CYS A 305 -12.91 -22.81 -0.80
N SER A 306 -11.65 -23.19 -1.05
CA SER A 306 -11.13 -23.36 -2.41
C SER A 306 -11.81 -24.51 -3.18
N GLN A 307 -12.12 -25.63 -2.53
CA GLN A 307 -12.87 -26.74 -3.15
C GLN A 307 -14.31 -26.36 -3.42
N THR A 308 -14.98 -25.71 -2.45
CA THR A 308 -16.35 -25.23 -2.64
C THR A 308 -16.45 -24.24 -3.78
N ILE A 309 -15.48 -23.34 -3.93
CA ILE A 309 -15.41 -22.44 -5.08
C ILE A 309 -15.18 -23.24 -6.38
N ARG A 310 -14.14 -24.07 -6.46
CA ARG A 310 -13.75 -24.75 -7.70
C ARG A 310 -14.83 -25.68 -8.25
N LEU A 311 -15.58 -26.33 -7.36
CA LEU A 311 -16.60 -27.30 -7.73
C LEU A 311 -17.98 -26.66 -7.93
N ASN A 312 -18.25 -25.48 -7.34
CA ASN A 312 -19.49 -24.73 -7.61
C ASN A 312 -19.34 -23.64 -8.68
N ALA A 313 -18.11 -23.26 -9.05
CA ALA A 313 -17.85 -22.35 -10.15
C ALA A 313 -18.23 -23.06 -11.45
N GLY A 314 -19.42 -22.74 -11.97
CA GLY A 314 -19.74 -22.99 -13.37
C GLY A 314 -18.83 -22.17 -14.30
N PRO A 315 -19.11 -22.15 -15.61
CA PRO A 315 -18.36 -21.31 -16.56
C PRO A 315 -18.44 -19.82 -16.22
N ASP A 316 -19.50 -19.39 -15.54
CA ASP A 316 -19.67 -18.01 -15.07
C ASP A 316 -19.06 -17.82 -13.66
N PRO A 317 -18.22 -16.80 -13.45
CA PRO A 317 -17.63 -16.54 -12.14
C PRO A 317 -18.70 -16.04 -11.15
N ASN A 318 -18.98 -16.85 -10.12
CA ASN A 318 -19.80 -16.42 -9.00
C ASN A 318 -19.10 -15.32 -8.19
N THR A 319 -19.87 -14.48 -7.50
CA THR A 319 -19.33 -13.50 -6.55
C THR A 319 -18.92 -14.21 -5.25
N ALA A 320 -17.77 -13.84 -4.71
CA ALA A 320 -17.34 -14.21 -3.38
C ALA A 320 -16.99 -12.96 -2.57
N PHE A 321 -17.10 -13.06 -1.24
CA PHE A 321 -16.67 -12.02 -0.34
C PHE A 321 -15.87 -12.56 0.84
N ILE A 322 -15.01 -11.69 1.39
CA ILE A 322 -14.32 -11.88 2.66
C ILE A 322 -14.66 -10.67 3.52
N ALA A 323 -15.08 -10.90 4.75
CA ALA A 323 -15.32 -9.85 5.73
C ALA A 323 -14.50 -10.12 7.00
N MET A 324 -13.91 -9.06 7.55
CA MET A 324 -13.25 -9.07 8.85
C MET A 324 -14.06 -8.23 9.82
N PHE A 325 -14.19 -8.72 11.04
CA PHE A 325 -14.90 -8.04 12.12
C PHE A 325 -14.03 -7.93 13.36
N GLY A 326 -14.15 -6.78 14.02
CA GLY A 326 -13.61 -6.53 15.33
C GLY A 326 -14.69 -6.37 16.39
N GLU A 327 -14.34 -5.62 17.45
CA GLU A 327 -15.17 -5.35 18.63
C GLU A 327 -16.04 -6.52 19.10
N ASP A 328 -17.36 -6.36 19.01
CA ASP A 328 -18.35 -7.34 19.43
C ASP A 328 -18.26 -8.62 18.61
N TYR A 329 -17.89 -8.58 17.33
CA TYR A 329 -17.87 -9.73 16.43
C TYR A 329 -16.49 -10.39 16.34
N ARG A 330 -15.62 -10.17 17.34
CA ARG A 330 -14.36 -10.90 17.50
C ARG A 330 -14.61 -12.36 17.86
N ALA A 331 -13.83 -13.23 17.24
CA ALA A 331 -13.68 -14.59 17.70
C ALA A 331 -12.82 -14.60 18.97
N ARG A 332 -13.01 -15.61 19.82
CA ARG A 332 -12.28 -15.75 21.08
C ARG A 332 -11.53 -17.07 21.07
N LEU A 333 -10.32 -17.07 21.62
CA LEU A 333 -9.54 -18.28 21.83
C LEU A 333 -9.28 -18.42 23.34
N THR A 334 -10.02 -19.31 23.97
CA THR A 334 -9.84 -19.69 25.40
C THR A 334 -8.87 -20.85 25.54
N SER A 335 -8.78 -21.69 24.50
CA SER A 335 -8.18 -23.03 24.58
C SER A 335 -6.69 -23.10 24.27
N ILE A 336 -6.11 -22.04 23.71
CA ILE A 336 -4.68 -21.96 23.37
C ILE A 336 -3.83 -21.62 24.62
N ILE A 337 -4.47 -21.08 25.65
CA ILE A 337 -3.79 -20.70 26.88
C ILE A 337 -3.51 -21.95 27.72
N PRO A 338 -2.25 -22.23 28.10
CA PRO A 338 -1.93 -23.36 28.97
C PRO A 338 -2.77 -23.30 30.25
N GLU A 339 -3.12 -24.45 30.82
CA GLU A 339 -4.04 -24.50 31.96
C GLU A 339 -3.59 -23.63 33.14
N ASP A 340 -2.27 -23.55 33.35
CA ASP A 340 -1.63 -22.72 34.38
C ASP A 340 -1.93 -21.22 34.26
N TYR A 341 -2.29 -20.75 33.06
CA TYR A 341 -2.56 -19.33 32.75
C TYR A 341 -4.05 -19.02 32.51
N ARG A 342 -4.94 -20.01 32.50
CA ARG A 342 -6.40 -19.82 32.26
C ARG A 342 -7.07 -18.90 33.31
N GLY A 343 -6.46 -18.72 34.47
CA GLY A 343 -6.94 -17.78 35.50
C GLY A 343 -6.60 -16.30 35.22
N MET A 344 -5.56 -16.03 34.42
CA MET A 344 -5.03 -14.68 34.19
C MET A 344 -5.51 -14.07 32.87
N VAL A 345 -5.62 -14.87 31.82
CA VAL A 345 -6.12 -14.44 30.52
C VAL A 345 -7.27 -15.35 30.16
N LYS A 346 -8.51 -14.83 30.22
CA LYS A 346 -9.71 -15.66 29.99
C LYS A 346 -10.13 -15.72 28.54
N ASN A 347 -9.78 -14.72 27.72
CA ASN A 347 -10.17 -14.67 26.30
C ASN A 347 -9.09 -13.94 25.52
N VAL A 348 -8.49 -14.61 24.54
CA VAL A 348 -7.68 -13.89 23.55
C VAL A 348 -8.60 -13.50 22.39
N PRO A 349 -8.84 -12.21 22.15
CA PRO A 349 -9.58 -11.77 20.98
C PRO A 349 -8.76 -12.05 19.71
N ILE A 350 -9.43 -12.57 18.69
CA ILE A 350 -8.91 -12.63 17.32
C ILE A 350 -9.97 -12.07 16.35
N PRO A 351 -9.57 -11.59 15.16
CA PRO A 351 -10.50 -11.08 14.18
C PRO A 351 -11.54 -12.16 13.81
N GLY A 352 -12.82 -11.79 13.80
CA GLY A 352 -13.84 -12.60 13.17
C GLY A 352 -13.63 -12.57 11.66
N LEU A 353 -13.49 -13.71 11.01
CA LEU A 353 -13.30 -13.80 9.56
C LEU A 353 -14.45 -14.60 8.98
N LEU A 354 -15.21 -13.97 8.09
CA LEU A 354 -16.28 -14.61 7.32
C LEU A 354 -15.90 -14.64 5.85
N PHE A 355 -16.05 -15.81 5.26
CA PHE A 355 -16.00 -16.02 3.83
C PHE A 355 -17.40 -16.37 3.33
N GLY A 356 -17.82 -15.77 2.21
CA GLY A 356 -19.06 -16.11 1.55
C GLY A 356 -18.86 -16.34 0.06
N VAL A 357 -19.53 -17.33 -0.50
CA VAL A 357 -19.59 -17.55 -1.95
C VAL A 357 -21.00 -17.90 -2.38
N GLN A 358 -21.44 -17.30 -3.46
CA GLN A 358 -22.74 -17.62 -4.05
C GLN A 358 -22.68 -19.02 -4.67
N ILE A 359 -23.72 -19.82 -4.41
CA ILE A 359 -23.87 -21.20 -4.86
C ILE A 359 -25.16 -21.36 -5.65
N LYS A 360 -25.14 -22.23 -6.67
CA LYS A 360 -26.32 -22.50 -7.49
C LYS A 360 -27.18 -23.64 -6.94
N ASN A 361 -26.59 -24.54 -6.16
CA ASN A 361 -27.26 -25.72 -5.63
C ASN A 361 -26.68 -26.10 -4.26
N GLN A 362 -27.50 -25.97 -3.22
CA GLN A 362 -27.12 -26.27 -1.83
C GLN A 362 -26.74 -27.74 -1.61
N ALA A 363 -27.50 -28.69 -2.15
CA ALA A 363 -27.21 -30.11 -1.99
C ALA A 363 -25.87 -30.50 -2.64
N HIS A 364 -25.56 -29.91 -3.80
CA HIS A 364 -24.26 -30.11 -4.43
C HIS A 364 -23.13 -29.51 -3.59
N ALA A 365 -23.29 -28.28 -3.10
CA ALA A 365 -22.31 -27.61 -2.26
C ALA A 365 -22.06 -28.38 -0.94
N GLN A 366 -23.09 -28.95 -0.33
CA GLN A 366 -22.96 -29.81 0.85
C GLN A 366 -22.09 -31.04 0.57
N GLY A 367 -22.35 -31.76 -0.52
CA GLY A 367 -21.51 -32.90 -0.93
C GLY A 367 -20.09 -32.52 -1.35
N VAL A 368 -19.82 -31.24 -1.66
CA VAL A 368 -18.46 -30.72 -1.86
C VAL A 368 -17.76 -30.49 -0.51
N VAL A 369 -18.47 -29.92 0.47
CA VAL A 369 -17.91 -29.67 1.80
C VAL A 369 -17.53 -30.99 2.48
N GLU A 370 -18.38 -32.01 2.41
CA GLU A 370 -18.07 -33.36 2.94
C GLU A 370 -16.77 -33.92 2.34
N ARG A 371 -16.63 -33.87 1.01
CA ARG A 371 -15.38 -34.27 0.33
C ARG A 371 -14.18 -33.43 0.75
N ALA A 372 -14.37 -32.13 1.00
CA ALA A 372 -13.28 -31.27 1.46
C ALA A 372 -12.85 -31.61 2.91
N LEU A 373 -13.79 -31.98 3.79
CA LEU A 373 -13.50 -32.46 5.14
C LEU A 373 -12.75 -33.80 5.09
N ASP A 374 -13.13 -34.71 4.20
CA ASP A 374 -12.41 -35.97 3.98
C ASP A 374 -10.97 -35.73 3.52
N LEU A 375 -10.76 -34.81 2.57
CA LEU A 375 -9.42 -34.41 2.12
C LEU A 375 -8.60 -33.78 3.25
N LEU A 376 -9.23 -32.95 4.08
CA LEU A 376 -8.58 -32.35 5.23
C LEU A 376 -8.15 -33.42 6.24
N ASN A 377 -9.01 -34.41 6.50
CA ASN A 377 -8.70 -35.56 7.35
C ASN A 377 -7.57 -36.41 6.78
N ALA A 378 -7.59 -36.70 5.48
CA ALA A 378 -6.54 -37.47 4.82
C ALA A 378 -5.19 -36.75 4.90
N ARG A 379 -5.17 -35.42 4.74
CA ARG A 379 -3.94 -34.61 4.70
C ARG A 379 -3.39 -34.29 6.10
N CYS A 380 -4.24 -33.84 7.00
CA CYS A 380 -3.84 -33.27 8.29
C CYS A 380 -4.06 -34.22 9.46
N ARG A 381 -4.82 -35.32 9.27
CA ARG A 381 -5.16 -36.31 10.30
C ARG A 381 -5.85 -35.70 11.53
N PHE A 382 -6.61 -34.62 11.35
CA PHE A 382 -7.32 -33.95 12.43
C PHE A 382 -8.52 -34.76 12.95
N GLY A 383 -9.11 -35.62 12.11
CA GLY A 383 -10.31 -36.36 12.47
C GLY A 383 -11.49 -35.41 12.65
N VAL A 384 -11.72 -34.49 11.73
CA VAL A 384 -12.84 -33.56 11.78
C VAL A 384 -14.14 -34.21 11.34
N ILE A 385 -15.23 -33.89 12.03
CA ILE A 385 -16.60 -34.29 11.71
C ILE A 385 -17.52 -33.06 11.73
N PRO A 386 -18.60 -33.05 10.93
CA PRO A 386 -19.62 -32.00 11.02
C PRO A 386 -20.51 -32.21 12.25
N ARG A 387 -20.85 -31.13 12.95
CA ARG A 387 -21.85 -31.09 14.02
C ARG A 387 -22.83 -29.96 13.78
N GLU A 388 -24.10 -30.32 13.60
CA GLU A 388 -25.17 -29.36 13.36
C GLU A 388 -25.67 -28.73 14.65
N VAL A 389 -25.92 -27.41 14.58
CA VAL A 389 -26.52 -26.60 15.63
C VAL A 389 -27.53 -25.65 14.98
N LEU A 390 -28.71 -25.53 15.56
CA LEU A 390 -29.75 -24.66 15.05
C LEU A 390 -29.57 -23.23 15.60
N VAL A 391 -29.50 -22.24 14.71
CA VAL A 391 -29.43 -20.80 15.04
C VAL A 391 -30.63 -20.11 14.42
N GLY A 392 -31.66 -19.88 15.24
CA GLY A 392 -32.98 -19.49 14.75
C GLY A 392 -33.53 -20.57 13.81
N ASP A 393 -33.76 -20.20 12.54
CA ASP A 393 -34.25 -21.12 11.50
C ASP A 393 -33.13 -21.66 10.59
N ILE A 394 -31.87 -21.30 10.84
CA ILE A 394 -30.72 -21.67 10.00
C ILE A 394 -29.88 -22.73 10.70
N VAL A 395 -29.57 -23.81 10.00
CA VAL A 395 -28.64 -24.85 10.48
C VAL A 395 -27.22 -24.37 10.27
N VAL A 396 -26.47 -24.29 11.36
CA VAL A 396 -25.04 -24.00 11.39
C VAL A 396 -24.28 -25.29 11.69
N THR A 397 -23.31 -25.61 10.86
CA THR A 397 -22.50 -26.81 11.03
C THR A 397 -21.11 -26.44 11.52
N ALA A 398 -20.84 -26.72 12.79
CA ALA A 398 -19.51 -26.62 13.38
C ALA A 398 -18.64 -27.80 12.92
N ILE A 399 -17.35 -27.53 12.69
CA ILE A 399 -16.36 -28.57 12.36
C ILE A 399 -15.71 -29.01 13.67
N GLU A 400 -16.05 -30.21 14.14
CA GLU A 400 -15.60 -30.77 15.41
C GLU A 400 -14.42 -31.72 15.20
N GLY A 401 -13.31 -31.52 15.92
CA GLY A 401 -12.20 -32.46 15.93
C GLY A 401 -12.49 -33.65 16.85
N THR A 402 -12.35 -34.88 16.35
CA THR A 402 -12.46 -36.13 17.14
C THR A 402 -11.10 -36.64 17.62
N GLY A 403 -10.00 -36.01 17.20
CA GLY A 403 -8.63 -36.40 17.57
C GLY A 403 -8.18 -35.88 18.95
N ILE A 404 -6.91 -36.15 19.28
CA ILE A 404 -6.22 -35.62 20.49
C ILE A 404 -5.40 -34.37 20.12
N ASP A 405 -5.70 -33.72 19.00
CA ASP A 405 -4.98 -32.55 18.54
C ASP A 405 -5.36 -31.27 19.32
N LEU A 406 -4.70 -30.15 18.98
CA LEU A 406 -4.99 -28.86 19.61
C LEU A 406 -6.40 -28.35 19.25
N TYR A 407 -6.90 -28.72 18.07
CA TYR A 407 -8.17 -28.22 17.55
C TYR A 407 -9.36 -28.85 18.26
N SER A 408 -9.30 -30.14 18.60
CA SER A 408 -10.37 -30.82 19.34
C SER A 408 -10.61 -30.23 20.73
N ARG A 409 -9.60 -29.53 21.30
CA ARG A 409 -9.71 -28.84 22.60
C ARG A 409 -10.55 -27.56 22.54
N PHE A 410 -10.77 -27.00 21.35
CA PHE A 410 -11.55 -25.78 21.22
C PHE A 410 -13.00 -26.06 21.57
N PRO A 411 -13.65 -25.24 22.41
CA PRO A 411 -15.07 -25.36 22.69
C PRO A 411 -15.87 -25.07 21.41
N LEU A 412 -17.13 -25.47 21.39
CA LEU A 412 -17.96 -25.48 20.20
C LEU A 412 -18.04 -24.09 19.54
N GLU A 413 -18.08 -23.05 20.35
CA GLU A 413 -18.18 -21.64 19.99
C GLU A 413 -16.95 -21.12 19.22
N GLU A 414 -15.77 -21.69 19.49
CA GLU A 414 -14.48 -21.28 18.92
C GLU A 414 -14.12 -22.05 17.64
N ARG A 415 -14.91 -23.05 17.28
CA ARG A 415 -14.63 -23.89 16.12
C ARG A 415 -15.02 -23.19 14.83
N VAL A 416 -14.34 -23.59 13.76
CA VAL A 416 -14.71 -23.17 12.40
C VAL A 416 -16.10 -23.72 12.12
N ALA A 417 -16.97 -22.89 11.57
CA ALA A 417 -18.33 -23.27 11.24
C ALA A 417 -18.71 -22.79 9.85
N TYR A 418 -19.69 -23.46 9.26
CA TYR A 418 -20.27 -23.05 8.00
C TYR A 418 -21.80 -23.12 8.05
N ALA A 419 -22.45 -22.38 7.17
CA ALA A 419 -23.90 -22.39 7.02
C ALA A 419 -24.29 -22.14 5.56
N PHE A 420 -25.48 -22.58 5.20
CA PHE A 420 -26.13 -22.22 3.96
C PHE A 420 -27.22 -21.20 4.27
N CYS A 421 -27.15 -20.04 3.63
CA CYS A 421 -28.10 -18.95 3.81
C CYS A 421 -28.58 -18.52 2.43
N ASP A 422 -29.81 -18.87 2.07
CA ASP A 422 -30.35 -18.72 0.72
C ASP A 422 -29.41 -19.35 -0.34
N ASP A 423 -28.94 -18.55 -1.29
CA ASP A 423 -28.00 -18.94 -2.34
C ASP A 423 -26.53 -18.71 -1.95
N TRP A 424 -26.21 -18.56 -0.66
CA TRP A 424 -24.85 -18.34 -0.16
C TRP A 424 -24.35 -19.49 0.71
N PHE A 425 -23.11 -19.91 0.44
CA PHE A 425 -22.32 -20.71 1.35
C PHE A 425 -21.42 -19.80 2.18
N LEU A 426 -21.56 -19.87 3.50
CA LEU A 426 -20.86 -19.04 4.47
C LEU A 426 -19.92 -19.90 5.30
N VAL A 427 -18.67 -19.48 5.48
CA VAL A 427 -17.68 -20.13 6.35
C VAL A 427 -17.06 -19.08 7.26
N CYS A 428 -17.08 -19.32 8.56
CA CYS A 428 -16.48 -18.44 9.55
C CYS A 428 -15.42 -19.17 10.38
N ASN A 429 -14.38 -18.45 10.79
CA ASN A 429 -13.37 -18.98 11.70
C ASN A 429 -13.89 -19.26 13.12
N SER A 430 -15.10 -18.82 13.47
CA SER A 430 -15.76 -19.08 14.75
C SER A 430 -17.27 -19.30 14.57
N MET A 431 -17.80 -20.34 15.21
CA MET A 431 -19.23 -20.64 15.25
C MET A 431 -20.02 -19.54 15.96
N ASP A 432 -19.51 -19.01 17.07
CA ASP A 432 -20.16 -17.93 17.81
C ASP A 432 -20.31 -16.67 16.95
N VAL A 433 -19.26 -16.27 16.22
CA VAL A 433 -19.31 -15.12 15.30
C VAL A 433 -20.36 -15.38 14.20
N LEU A 434 -20.33 -16.55 13.55
CA LEU A 434 -21.31 -16.92 12.52
C LEU A 434 -22.74 -16.91 13.06
N SER A 435 -22.95 -17.45 14.25
CA SER A 435 -24.27 -17.55 14.88
C SER A 435 -24.85 -16.16 15.16
N ARG A 436 -24.03 -15.22 15.64
CA ARG A 436 -24.43 -13.82 15.88
C ARG A 436 -24.76 -13.09 14.58
N LEU A 437 -23.96 -13.29 13.53
CA LEU A 437 -24.23 -12.72 12.20
C LEU A 437 -25.55 -13.26 11.62
N LEU A 438 -25.81 -14.57 11.72
CA LEU A 438 -27.05 -15.17 11.23
C LEU A 438 -28.27 -14.75 12.05
N THR A 439 -28.12 -14.60 13.36
CA THR A 439 -29.18 -14.06 14.23
C THR A 439 -29.53 -12.62 13.80
N ARG A 440 -28.52 -11.80 13.51
CA ARG A 440 -28.73 -10.46 12.95
C ARG A 440 -29.45 -10.51 11.60
N TYR A 441 -29.01 -11.37 10.69
CA TYR A 441 -29.64 -11.54 9.38
C TYR A 441 -31.15 -11.82 9.47
N GLN A 442 -31.56 -12.66 10.42
CA GLN A 442 -32.96 -12.98 10.69
C GLN A 442 -33.74 -11.79 11.30
N GLN A 443 -33.08 -10.91 12.05
CA GLN A 443 -33.69 -9.73 12.67
C GLN A 443 -33.86 -8.57 11.68
N THR A 444 -32.96 -8.40 10.72
CA THR A 444 -33.02 -7.35 9.70
C THR A 444 -34.11 -7.66 8.67
N ARG A 445 -35.26 -6.99 8.79
CA ARG A 445 -36.49 -7.29 8.03
C ARG A 445 -36.54 -6.68 6.64
N SER A 446 -35.80 -5.60 6.36
CA SER A 446 -35.82 -4.93 5.05
C SER A 446 -34.43 -4.79 4.46
N ALA A 447 -34.34 -4.89 3.13
CA ALA A 447 -33.10 -4.62 2.39
C ALA A 447 -32.72 -3.12 2.47
N ASP A 448 -33.67 -2.23 2.74
CA ASP A 448 -33.41 -0.79 2.85
C ASP A 448 -32.56 -0.44 4.08
N GLU A 449 -32.75 -1.15 5.21
CA GLU A 449 -31.88 -1.02 6.39
C GLU A 449 -30.44 -1.51 6.12
N ALA A 450 -30.23 -2.37 5.11
CA ALA A 450 -28.92 -2.84 4.72
C ALA A 450 -28.16 -1.87 3.79
N LEU A 451 -28.88 -0.93 3.16
CA LEU A 451 -28.31 0.01 2.19
C LEU A 451 -27.66 1.25 2.82
N THR A 452 -27.74 1.42 4.16
CA THR A 452 -27.17 2.60 4.85
C THR A 452 -25.68 2.50 5.10
N SER A 453 -25.07 1.32 4.96
CA SER A 453 -23.67 1.15 5.34
C SER A 453 -22.71 1.90 4.41
N GLN A 454 -21.62 2.41 4.99
CA GLN A 454 -20.60 3.17 4.26
C GLN A 454 -19.93 2.34 3.16
N TRP A 455 -19.65 1.06 3.43
CA TRP A 455 -19.04 0.17 2.44
C TRP A 455 -20.01 -0.14 1.29
N MET A 456 -21.31 -0.30 1.56
CA MET A 456 -22.31 -0.53 0.51
C MET A 456 -22.50 0.72 -0.34
N THR A 457 -22.59 1.89 0.29
CA THR A 457 -22.64 3.18 -0.40
C THR A 457 -21.42 3.38 -1.30
N SER A 458 -20.23 3.03 -0.80
CA SER A 458 -18.98 3.07 -1.56
C SER A 458 -19.03 2.11 -2.74
N LEU A 459 -19.36 0.83 -2.52
CA LEU A 459 -19.49 -0.20 -3.56
C LEU A 459 -20.42 0.24 -4.70
N MET A 460 -21.56 0.84 -4.37
CA MET A 460 -22.58 1.27 -5.33
C MET A 460 -22.21 2.58 -6.06
N ALA A 461 -21.25 3.35 -5.55
CA ALA A 461 -20.84 4.62 -6.16
C ALA A 461 -20.09 4.44 -7.48
N GLU A 462 -19.35 3.33 -7.65
CA GLU A 462 -18.56 3.07 -8.86
C GLU A 462 -18.62 1.59 -9.26
N PRO A 463 -18.86 1.26 -10.55
CA PRO A 463 -18.88 -0.11 -11.01
C PRO A 463 -17.51 -0.76 -10.83
N ALA A 464 -17.47 -1.86 -10.10
CA ALA A 464 -16.24 -2.61 -9.84
C ALA A 464 -16.42 -4.11 -10.15
N GLN A 465 -15.33 -4.76 -10.50
CA GLN A 465 -15.22 -6.22 -10.56
C GLN A 465 -14.64 -6.77 -9.27
N VAL A 466 -13.66 -6.04 -8.69
CA VAL A 466 -13.14 -6.30 -7.36
C VAL A 466 -13.33 -5.03 -6.54
N PHE A 467 -13.89 -5.19 -5.34
CA PHE A 467 -14.09 -4.10 -4.41
C PHE A 467 -13.42 -4.44 -3.08
N VAL A 468 -12.68 -3.50 -2.53
CA VAL A 468 -12.19 -3.57 -1.14
C VAL A 468 -12.69 -2.34 -0.43
N TRP A 469 -13.16 -2.50 0.78
CA TRP A 469 -13.41 -1.41 1.71
C TRP A 469 -12.82 -1.75 3.06
N THR A 470 -12.27 -0.75 3.74
CA THR A 470 -11.79 -0.89 5.11
C THR A 470 -12.01 0.38 5.90
N ASP A 471 -12.52 0.23 7.12
CA ASP A 471 -12.32 1.18 8.22
C ASP A 471 -10.95 0.87 8.81
N VAL A 472 -9.97 1.70 8.48
CA VAL A 472 -8.56 1.43 8.76
C VAL A 472 -8.24 1.62 10.24
N ASP A 473 -8.95 2.50 10.94
CA ASP A 473 -8.72 2.69 12.38
C ASP A 473 -9.18 1.46 13.15
N SER A 474 -10.44 1.05 12.95
CA SER A 474 -11.03 -0.13 13.59
C SER A 474 -10.28 -1.41 13.19
N ALA A 475 -10.05 -1.60 11.88
CA ALA A 475 -9.28 -2.73 11.38
C ALA A 475 -7.86 -2.74 11.94
N GLY A 476 -7.24 -1.57 12.11
CA GLY A 476 -5.89 -1.44 12.64
C GLY A 476 -5.78 -1.92 14.08
N VAL A 477 -6.75 -1.56 14.94
CA VAL A 477 -6.81 -2.07 16.32
C VAL A 477 -6.94 -3.59 16.31
N THR A 478 -7.87 -4.13 15.52
CA THR A 478 -8.13 -5.57 15.44
C THR A 478 -6.94 -6.36 14.87
N LEU A 479 -6.25 -5.81 13.87
CA LEU A 479 -5.03 -6.41 13.31
C LEU A 479 -3.86 -6.35 14.30
N ASN A 480 -3.69 -5.24 15.03
CA ASN A 480 -2.62 -5.12 16.04
C ASN A 480 -2.79 -6.10 17.19
N ASP A 481 -4.02 -6.33 17.64
CA ASP A 481 -4.31 -7.38 18.63
C ASP A 481 -3.93 -8.78 18.10
N ALA A 482 -4.26 -9.07 16.84
CA ALA A 482 -3.93 -10.34 16.20
C ALA A 482 -2.42 -10.53 16.01
N LEU A 483 -1.72 -9.50 15.53
CA LEU A 483 -0.27 -9.50 15.36
C LEU A 483 0.45 -9.60 16.72
N GLY A 484 -0.05 -8.91 17.74
CA GLY A 484 0.46 -8.99 19.11
C GLY A 484 0.31 -10.40 19.69
N LEU A 485 -0.83 -11.07 19.46
CA LEU A 485 -1.01 -12.47 19.82
C LEU A 485 -0.01 -13.36 19.10
N TRP A 486 0.16 -13.19 17.78
CA TRP A 486 1.08 -14.01 17.01
C TRP A 486 2.53 -13.80 17.49
N LEU A 487 2.89 -12.56 17.84
CA LEU A 487 4.18 -12.24 18.44
C LEU A 487 4.39 -12.97 19.77
N LEU A 488 3.37 -13.04 20.63
CA LEU A 488 3.43 -13.80 21.90
C LEU A 488 3.58 -15.31 21.66
N LEU A 489 2.86 -15.86 20.68
CA LEU A 489 2.93 -17.29 20.34
C LEU A 489 4.26 -17.67 19.68
N SER A 490 4.90 -16.73 18.99
CA SER A 490 6.22 -16.88 18.38
C SER A 490 7.33 -16.91 19.45
N SER A 491 7.45 -18.00 20.20
CA SER A 491 8.29 -18.11 21.39
C SER A 491 9.69 -18.68 21.12
N SER A 492 9.96 -19.20 19.92
CA SER A 492 11.24 -19.86 19.64
C SER A 492 12.36 -18.87 19.28
N PRO A 493 13.59 -19.04 19.80
CA PRO A 493 14.74 -18.21 19.43
C PRO A 493 15.07 -18.22 17.92
N ARG A 494 14.61 -19.24 17.19
CA ARG A 494 14.80 -19.37 15.74
C ARG A 494 13.86 -18.47 14.92
N GLU A 495 12.89 -17.81 15.57
CA GLU A 495 11.90 -16.94 14.93
C GLU A 495 12.22 -15.44 15.05
N TRP A 496 13.47 -15.08 15.36
CA TRP A 496 13.84 -13.67 15.54
C TRP A 496 13.48 -12.79 14.33
N GLN A 497 13.73 -13.26 13.11
CA GLN A 497 13.35 -12.54 11.88
C GLN A 497 11.83 -12.35 11.76
N MET A 498 11.04 -13.36 12.13
CA MET A 498 9.58 -13.28 12.10
C MET A 498 9.08 -12.26 13.13
N ARG A 499 9.69 -12.21 14.33
CA ARG A 499 9.37 -11.19 15.34
C ARG A 499 9.67 -9.77 14.86
N GLU A 500 10.79 -9.57 14.17
CA GLU A 500 11.13 -8.27 13.58
C GLU A 500 10.13 -7.88 12.49
N GLN A 501 9.74 -8.82 11.63
CA GLN A 501 8.69 -8.61 10.62
C GLN A 501 7.32 -8.29 11.23
N LEU A 502 6.94 -8.97 12.31
CA LEU A 502 5.68 -8.72 13.02
C LEU A 502 5.68 -7.34 13.68
N LYS A 503 6.78 -6.92 14.32
CA LYS A 503 6.90 -5.57 14.87
C LYS A 503 6.81 -4.50 13.79
N LEU A 504 7.54 -4.69 12.70
CA LEU A 504 7.47 -3.80 11.55
C LEU A 504 6.03 -3.72 11.01
N ALA A 505 5.34 -4.86 10.89
CA ALA A 505 3.94 -4.89 10.47
C ALA A 505 3.03 -4.11 11.42
N MET A 506 3.20 -4.24 12.74
CA MET A 506 2.45 -3.45 13.73
C MET A 506 2.71 -1.95 13.59
N ASP A 507 3.96 -1.54 13.37
CA ASP A 507 4.33 -0.13 13.17
C ASP A 507 3.67 0.42 11.88
N TRP A 508 3.61 -0.39 10.82
CA TRP A 508 2.89 -0.05 9.59
C TRP A 508 1.38 0.07 9.81
N VAL A 509 0.78 -0.84 10.57
CA VAL A 509 -0.64 -0.76 10.92
C VAL A 509 -0.93 0.51 11.71
N GLU A 510 -0.14 0.83 12.74
CA GLU A 510 -0.29 2.09 13.50
C GLU A 510 -0.13 3.33 12.61
N THR A 511 0.79 3.30 11.65
CA THR A 511 0.95 4.39 10.67
C THR A 511 -0.27 4.51 9.76
N ALA A 512 -0.84 3.37 9.33
CA ALA A 512 -1.99 3.33 8.44
C ALA A 512 -3.27 3.86 9.11
N ARG A 513 -3.40 3.74 10.44
CA ARG A 513 -4.54 4.26 11.23
C ARG A 513 -4.71 5.79 11.18
N LEU A 514 -3.77 6.52 10.58
CA LEU A 514 -3.98 7.93 10.21
C LEU A 514 -5.02 8.11 9.09
N ILE A 515 -5.32 7.02 8.38
CA ILE A 515 -6.38 6.93 7.37
C ILE A 515 -7.64 6.45 8.08
N GLU A 516 -8.79 7.00 7.73
CA GLU A 516 -10.07 6.58 8.32
C GLU A 516 -10.67 5.45 7.49
N THR A 517 -10.87 5.68 6.19
CA THR A 517 -11.39 4.65 5.29
C THR A 517 -10.61 4.57 3.99
N ILE A 518 -10.52 3.34 3.46
CA ILE A 518 -10.02 3.07 2.11
C ILE A 518 -11.08 2.29 1.37
N SER A 519 -11.41 2.74 0.17
CA SER A 519 -12.20 1.98 -0.80
C SER A 519 -11.38 1.78 -2.07
N LEU A 520 -11.38 0.57 -2.62
CA LEU A 520 -10.70 0.21 -3.87
C LEU A 520 -11.71 -0.39 -4.82
N HIS A 521 -11.84 0.19 -6.00
CA HIS A 521 -12.67 -0.26 -7.10
C HIS A 521 -11.77 -0.68 -8.26
N ALA A 522 -11.59 -1.99 -8.46
CA ALA A 522 -10.84 -2.49 -9.60
C ALA A 522 -11.76 -2.99 -10.71
N PHE A 523 -11.44 -2.62 -11.95
CA PHE A 523 -12.12 -3.06 -13.16
C PHE A 523 -11.12 -3.26 -14.29
N THR A 524 -11.49 -4.09 -15.27
CA THR A 524 -10.69 -4.31 -16.46
C THR A 524 -11.25 -3.58 -17.66
N ASP A 525 -10.35 -2.97 -18.43
CA ASP A 525 -10.64 -2.34 -19.70
C ASP A 525 -9.69 -2.93 -20.76
N GLY A 526 -10.09 -4.07 -21.32
CA GLY A 526 -9.25 -4.88 -22.21
C GLY A 526 -8.12 -5.60 -21.45
N PRO A 527 -6.85 -5.59 -21.95
CA PRO A 527 -5.72 -6.24 -21.30
C PRO A 527 -5.15 -5.46 -20.11
N VAL A 528 -5.65 -4.25 -19.85
CA VAL A 528 -5.17 -3.39 -18.77
C VAL A 528 -6.18 -3.43 -17.62
N THR A 529 -5.69 -3.80 -16.44
CA THR A 529 -6.47 -3.66 -15.21
C THR A 529 -6.28 -2.25 -14.66
N ARG A 530 -7.39 -1.55 -14.45
CA ARG A 530 -7.40 -0.24 -13.77
C ARG A 530 -8.03 -0.43 -12.40
N ALA A 531 -7.44 0.15 -11.37
CA ALA A 531 -8.03 0.17 -10.05
C ALA A 531 -8.04 1.59 -9.51
N ASN A 532 -9.21 2.08 -9.15
CA ASN A 532 -9.38 3.36 -8.49
C ASN A 532 -9.49 3.10 -7.00
N ALA A 533 -8.49 3.52 -6.23
CA ALA A 533 -8.60 3.64 -4.80
C ALA A 533 -9.06 5.05 -4.44
N ARG A 534 -9.96 5.15 -3.48
CA ARG A 534 -10.37 6.39 -2.83
C ARG A 534 -10.05 6.24 -1.35
N ILE A 535 -9.23 7.16 -0.86
CA ILE A 535 -8.73 7.20 0.51
C ILE A 535 -9.33 8.43 1.19
N ILE A 536 -9.99 8.21 2.32
CA ILE A 536 -10.54 9.27 3.17
C ILE A 536 -9.72 9.30 4.46
N ILE A 537 -9.25 10.50 4.81
CA ILE A 537 -8.31 10.77 5.87
C ILE A 537 -8.98 11.67 6.90
N GLY A 538 -9.36 11.06 8.02
CA GLY A 538 -9.95 11.71 9.18
C GLY A 538 -11.42 12.05 9.03
N PRO A 539 -12.15 12.19 10.16
CA PRO A 539 -13.61 12.18 10.21
C PRO A 539 -14.23 13.21 9.27
N GLU A 540 -15.20 12.77 8.47
CA GLU A 540 -16.15 13.64 7.78
C GLU A 540 -16.97 14.36 8.87
N SER A 541 -16.66 15.64 9.07
CA SER A 541 -17.30 16.51 10.07
C SER A 541 -18.62 17.09 9.59
#